data_AF-A0A5J9SDZ8-F1
#
_entry.id   AF-A0A5J9SDZ8-F1
#
_cell.length_a   1.000
_cell.length_b   1.000
_cell.length_c   1.000
_cell.angle_alpha   90.00
_cell.angle_beta   90.00
_cell.angle_gamma   90.00
#
_symmetry.space_group_name_H-M   'P 1'
#
loop_
_entity.id
_entity.type
_entity.pdbx_description
1 polymer ?
#
loop_
_entity_poly.entity_id
_entity_poly.type
_entity_poly.pdbx_seq_one_letter_code
_entity_poly.pdbx_strand_id
1 'polypeptide(L)'
;MASVSLEDVQSVDLSKVPVEEVFQTLKCDRKGLSSAEGEGRLKAFGPNKLEEKSESKLLKFLGFMWNPLSWVMEMAAIMAIALANGGGRPPDWQDFVGILCNMGAEAEKKVHALIDGYADRGLRSLGVSYQQVPERNKDGAGDPWQFIGLLPLFDPPRHDSAETIRRAQHLGVNVKMITGDQLAIGKETGRRLGMGTNMYPSTTLLGDKNSTVNGMHIDELIEKADGFAGVFPEHKYEIVKRLQDRKHICGMTGDGVNDAPALKKADIGIAFDFAPFMVLIIAILNDGTIMTISKDRVKPSPTPDSWKLNEIFATGIVLGTYMALVTALFFYLAHDTDFFTDVFGVMSIKENDRELMAALYLQVSIISQALIFVTRSRSWSFVERPGFLLLIAFFAAQLVATSIAVYADWEFCRMQGIGWGWGGAIWVFSVVTYVPLDVLKFMIRYALNGPASANAKAK
;
A
#
# COMPACT_ATOMS: atom_id res chain seq x y z
N MET A 1 11.86 67.81 2.11
CA MET A 1 12.03 66.40 1.69
C MET A 1 12.38 65.60 2.94
N ALA A 2 11.47 64.72 3.37
CA ALA A 2 11.65 63.94 4.60
C ALA A 2 12.83 62.97 4.44
N SER A 3 13.72 62.93 5.42
CA SER A 3 14.87 62.01 5.46
C SER A 3 14.38 60.59 5.74
N VAL A 4 14.38 59.72 4.73
CA VAL A 4 14.06 58.29 4.87
C VAL A 4 15.13 57.63 5.77
N SER A 5 14.68 56.86 6.76
CA SER A 5 15.55 56.13 7.68
C SER A 5 16.05 54.84 7.01
N LEU A 6 17.27 54.38 7.34
CA LEU A 6 17.85 53.17 6.73
C LEU A 6 17.12 51.88 7.12
N GLU A 7 16.30 51.90 8.18
CA GLU A 7 15.51 50.75 8.64
C GLU A 7 14.31 50.47 7.72
N ASP A 8 13.74 51.51 7.09
CA ASP A 8 12.61 51.37 6.17
C ASP A 8 12.98 50.70 4.83
N VAL A 9 14.29 50.62 4.52
CA VAL A 9 14.82 50.11 3.25
C VAL A 9 14.66 48.59 3.09
N GLN A 10 14.53 47.83 4.19
CA GLN A 10 14.31 46.38 4.13
C GLN A 10 12.99 45.98 3.44
N SER A 11 12.04 46.91 3.33
CA SER A 11 10.73 46.67 2.71
C SER A 11 10.67 46.98 1.21
N VAL A 12 11.73 47.56 0.64
CA VAL A 12 11.76 48.01 -0.76
C VAL A 12 12.47 46.99 -1.64
N ASP A 13 11.80 46.55 -2.71
CA ASP A 13 12.39 45.66 -3.72
C ASP A 13 13.36 46.44 -4.62
N LEU A 14 14.62 46.53 -4.17
CA LEU A 14 15.70 47.28 -4.83
C LEU A 14 16.03 46.76 -6.25
N SER A 15 15.54 45.58 -6.64
CA SER A 15 15.78 45.00 -7.97
C SER A 15 15.05 45.72 -9.11
N LYS A 16 14.02 46.52 -8.78
CA LYS A 16 13.14 47.21 -9.74
C LYS A 16 13.36 48.72 -9.82
N VAL A 17 14.30 49.25 -9.03
CA VAL A 17 14.56 50.69 -8.91
C VAL A 17 15.77 51.08 -9.77
N PRO A 18 15.75 52.22 -10.48
CA PRO A 18 16.92 52.71 -11.22
C PRO A 18 18.15 52.83 -10.32
N VAL A 19 19.31 52.44 -10.85
CA VAL A 19 20.57 52.32 -10.09
C VAL A 19 20.94 53.62 -9.34
N GLU A 20 20.68 54.78 -9.94
CA GLU A 20 20.96 56.07 -9.31
C GLU A 20 20.06 56.36 -8.09
N GLU A 21 18.81 55.90 -8.09
CA GLU A 21 17.91 56.01 -6.93
C GLU A 21 18.26 54.99 -5.83
N VAL A 22 18.79 53.83 -6.21
CA VAL A 22 19.31 52.83 -5.28
C VAL A 22 20.49 53.41 -4.48
N PHE A 23 21.40 54.13 -5.14
CA PHE A 23 22.53 54.80 -4.48
C PHE A 23 22.09 55.88 -3.47
N GLN A 24 21.06 56.66 -3.83
CA GLN A 24 20.50 57.65 -2.91
C GLN A 24 19.80 57.00 -1.71
N THR A 25 19.03 55.95 -1.95
CA THR A 25 18.28 55.23 -0.90
C THR A 25 19.23 54.51 0.07
N LEU A 26 20.26 53.87 -0.46
CA LEU A 26 21.29 53.18 0.34
C LEU A 26 22.38 54.11 0.87
N LYS A 27 22.32 55.41 0.58
CA LYS A 27 23.34 56.42 0.92
C LYS A 27 24.75 55.92 0.63
N CYS A 28 24.98 55.41 -0.58
CA CYS A 28 26.29 54.95 -1.04
C CYS A 28 26.57 55.51 -2.43
N ASP A 29 27.84 55.51 -2.83
CA ASP A 29 28.26 55.93 -4.16
C ASP A 29 28.67 54.71 -5.01
N ARG A 30 29.00 54.96 -6.29
CA ARG A 30 29.49 53.91 -7.21
C ARG A 30 30.83 53.30 -6.79
N LYS A 31 31.57 53.92 -5.86
CA LYS A 31 32.83 53.40 -5.31
C LYS A 31 32.62 52.54 -4.05
N GLY A 32 31.39 52.49 -3.52
CA GLY A 32 30.99 51.64 -2.41
C GLY A 32 30.84 52.42 -1.11
N LEU A 33 31.07 51.75 0.02
CA LEU A 33 31.07 52.37 1.34
C LEU A 33 32.51 52.50 1.82
N SER A 34 32.82 53.56 2.56
CA SER A 34 34.09 53.65 3.27
C SER A 34 34.15 52.60 4.40
N SER A 35 35.36 52.21 4.82
CA SER A 35 35.54 51.21 5.89
C SER A 35 34.86 51.63 7.20
N ALA A 36 34.85 52.93 7.52
CA ALA A 36 34.18 53.46 8.71
C ALA A 36 32.65 53.36 8.64
N GLU A 37 32.06 53.62 7.46
CA GLU A 37 30.62 53.47 7.25
C GLU A 37 30.19 51.99 7.22
N GLY A 38 31.02 51.12 6.65
CA GLY A 38 30.82 49.68 6.67
C GLY A 38 30.79 49.12 8.10
N GLU A 39 31.72 49.54 8.96
CA GLU A 39 31.77 49.12 10.36
C GLU A 39 30.59 49.66 11.18
N GLY A 40 30.15 50.90 10.89
CA GLY A 40 28.93 51.47 11.45
C GLY A 40 27.68 50.66 11.09
N ARG A 41 27.54 50.24 9.83
CA ARG A 41 26.42 49.40 9.38
C ARG A 41 26.50 47.99 9.96
N LEU A 42 27.68 47.42 10.10
CA LEU A 42 27.86 46.10 10.71
C LEU A 42 27.41 46.08 12.18
N LYS A 43 27.63 47.17 12.92
CA LYS A 43 27.14 47.34 14.30
C LYS A 43 25.62 47.52 14.36
N ALA A 44 25.03 48.22 13.39
CA ALA A 44 23.59 48.49 13.35
C ALA A 44 22.75 47.28 12.87
N PHE A 45 23.19 46.59 11.82
CA PHE A 45 22.44 45.52 11.16
C PHE A 45 22.93 44.11 11.48
N GLY A 46 24.06 43.99 12.18
CA GLY A 46 24.71 42.72 12.48
C GLY A 46 25.49 42.15 11.29
N PRO A 47 26.27 41.08 11.51
CA PRO A 47 26.96 40.37 10.45
C PRO A 47 25.95 39.64 9.56
N ASN A 48 26.18 39.63 8.25
CA ASN A 48 25.36 38.90 7.29
C ASN A 48 25.62 37.38 7.38
N LYS A 49 25.17 36.77 8.49
CA LYS A 49 25.30 35.34 8.79
C LYS A 49 23.91 34.76 8.98
N LEU A 50 23.63 33.65 8.30
CA LEU A 50 22.41 32.88 8.50
C LEU A 50 22.35 32.38 9.95
N GLU A 51 21.28 32.69 10.67
CA GLU A 51 21.07 32.19 12.03
C GLU A 51 20.84 30.68 12.00
N GLU A 52 21.85 29.90 12.41
CA GLU A 52 21.67 28.48 12.68
C GLU A 52 21.00 28.30 14.04
N LYS A 53 19.69 28.01 14.04
CA LYS A 53 18.97 27.60 15.25
C LYS A 53 19.45 26.21 15.68
N SER A 54 19.95 26.09 16.91
CA SER A 54 20.32 24.82 17.53
C SER A 54 19.05 24.05 17.91
N GLU A 55 18.68 23.08 17.07
CA GLU A 55 17.56 22.18 17.34
C GLU A 55 18.09 20.81 17.84
N SER A 56 17.38 20.24 18.81
CA SER A 56 17.67 18.88 19.29
C SER A 56 17.41 17.87 18.17
N LYS A 57 18.47 17.12 17.80
CA LYS A 57 18.43 16.12 16.73
C LYS A 57 17.42 15.00 16.99
N LEU A 58 17.10 14.71 18.25
CA LEU A 58 16.13 13.70 18.66
C LEU A 58 14.68 14.20 18.53
N LEU A 59 14.41 15.45 18.93
CA LEU A 59 13.09 16.05 18.79
C LEU A 59 12.72 16.29 17.32
N LYS A 60 13.70 16.67 16.49
CA LYS A 60 13.48 16.75 15.04
C LYS A 60 13.19 15.38 14.43
N PHE A 61 13.91 14.35 14.89
CA PHE A 61 13.66 12.95 14.50
C PHE A 61 12.24 12.49 14.88
N LEU A 62 11.78 12.77 16.11
CA LEU A 62 10.40 12.49 16.54
C LEU A 62 9.37 13.32 15.75
N GLY A 63 9.69 14.57 15.41
CA GLY A 63 8.85 15.43 14.57
C GLY A 63 8.68 14.92 13.14
N PHE A 64 9.65 14.18 12.59
CA PHE A 64 9.52 13.55 11.27
C PHE A 64 8.66 12.29 11.27
N MET A 65 8.43 11.68 12.44
CA MET A 65 7.44 10.59 12.60
C MET A 65 6.00 11.12 12.72
N TRP A 66 5.81 12.46 12.73
CA TRP A 66 4.51 13.11 12.81
C TRP A 66 3.84 13.24 11.42
N ASN A 67 3.78 12.12 10.68
CA ASN A 67 3.01 12.06 9.44
C ASN A 67 1.55 11.71 9.78
N PRO A 68 0.55 12.55 9.44
CA PRO A 68 -0.86 12.27 9.68
C PRO A 68 -1.32 10.91 9.14
N LEU A 69 -0.70 10.43 8.06
CA LEU A 69 -0.98 9.12 7.48
C LEU A 69 -0.55 7.95 8.40
N SER A 70 0.54 8.12 9.15
CA SER A 70 1.07 7.11 10.08
C SER A 70 0.12 6.93 11.27
N TRP A 71 -0.38 8.03 11.84
CA TRP A 71 -1.35 8.01 12.95
C TRP A 71 -2.67 7.30 12.59
N VAL A 72 -3.16 7.46 11.36
CA VAL A 72 -4.37 6.78 10.89
C VAL A 72 -4.15 5.26 10.83
N MET A 73 -2.99 4.83 10.34
CA MET A 73 -2.63 3.41 10.28
C MET A 73 -2.37 2.82 11.67
N GLU A 74 -1.77 3.59 12.57
CA GLU A 74 -1.49 3.21 13.97
C GLU A 74 -2.77 3.10 14.80
N MET A 75 -3.72 4.02 14.63
CA MET A 75 -5.05 3.92 15.26
C MET A 75 -5.85 2.72 14.74
N ALA A 76 -5.78 2.43 13.43
CA ALA A 76 -6.43 1.25 12.85
C ALA A 76 -5.82 -0.06 13.40
N ALA A 77 -4.50 -0.11 13.58
CA ALA A 77 -3.77 -1.22 14.20
C ALA A 77 -4.17 -1.43 15.67
N ILE A 78 -4.21 -0.37 16.48
CA ILE A 78 -4.63 -0.45 17.89
C ILE A 78 -6.09 -0.89 18.00
N MET A 79 -6.96 -0.38 17.12
CA MET A 79 -8.38 -0.76 17.06
C MET A 79 -8.56 -2.23 16.65
N ALA A 80 -7.75 -2.73 15.71
CA ALA A 80 -7.74 -4.14 15.32
C ALA A 80 -7.31 -5.05 16.48
N ILE A 81 -6.30 -4.65 17.26
CA ILE A 81 -5.85 -5.40 18.46
C ILE A 81 -6.94 -5.40 19.55
N ALA A 82 -7.62 -4.26 19.75
CA ALA A 82 -8.72 -4.15 20.71
C ALA A 82 -9.91 -5.03 20.34
N LEU A 83 -10.24 -5.13 19.06
CA LEU A 83 -11.33 -5.97 18.53
C LEU A 83 -10.95 -7.45 18.48
N ALA A 84 -9.66 -7.78 18.27
CA ALA A 84 -9.18 -9.16 18.18
C ALA A 84 -9.14 -9.92 19.52
N ASN A 85 -9.18 -9.24 20.67
CA ASN A 85 -9.27 -9.89 21.99
C ASN A 85 -10.69 -10.39 22.34
N GLY A 86 -11.63 -10.35 21.39
CA GLY A 86 -13.01 -10.82 21.54
C GLY A 86 -13.33 -12.08 20.74
N GLY A 87 -12.87 -13.24 21.23
CA GLY A 87 -13.51 -14.55 20.99
C GLY A 87 -13.46 -15.13 19.56
N GLY A 88 -12.42 -15.93 19.29
CA GLY A 88 -12.29 -16.73 18.07
C GLY A 88 -13.38 -17.80 17.90
N ARG A 89 -14.38 -17.51 17.07
CA ARG A 89 -15.29 -18.50 16.48
C ARG A 89 -15.46 -18.26 14.98
N PRO A 90 -15.48 -19.30 14.13
CA PRO A 90 -15.90 -19.17 12.74
C PRO A 90 -17.41 -18.89 12.65
N PRO A 91 -17.91 -18.39 11.50
CA PRO A 91 -19.33 -18.01 11.36
C PRO A 91 -20.22 -19.26 11.35
N ASP A 92 -21.09 -19.40 12.35
CA ASP A 92 -22.10 -20.47 12.42
C ASP A 92 -23.29 -20.13 11.52
N TRP A 93 -23.40 -20.83 10.38
CA TRP A 93 -24.53 -20.70 9.45
C TRP A 93 -25.89 -21.17 10.02
N GLN A 94 -25.88 -21.86 11.17
CA GLN A 94 -27.07 -22.38 11.83
C GLN A 94 -27.88 -21.28 12.54
N ASP A 95 -27.23 -20.21 13.01
CA ASP A 95 -27.90 -19.06 13.64
C ASP A 95 -28.66 -18.20 12.62
N PHE A 96 -28.13 -18.10 11.39
CA PHE A 96 -28.77 -17.36 10.30
C PHE A 96 -30.13 -17.96 9.90
N VAL A 97 -30.24 -19.30 9.91
CA VAL A 97 -31.49 -20.01 9.65
C VAL A 97 -32.44 -19.94 10.86
N GLY A 98 -31.90 -19.96 12.09
CA GLY A 98 -32.68 -19.82 13.32
C GLY A 98 -33.38 -18.46 13.48
N ILE A 99 -32.75 -17.37 13.03
CA ILE A 99 -33.34 -16.01 13.04
C ILE A 99 -34.50 -15.91 12.05
N LEU A 100 -34.38 -16.48 10.84
CA LEU A 100 -35.42 -16.45 9.81
C LEU A 100 -36.63 -17.32 10.19
N CYS A 101 -36.41 -18.49 10.80
CA CYS A 101 -37.49 -19.42 11.16
C CYS A 101 -38.37 -18.97 12.34
N ASN A 102 -37.98 -17.94 13.09
CA ASN A 102 -38.71 -17.49 14.29
C ASN A 102 -39.36 -16.09 14.13
N MET A 103 -39.26 -15.47 12.96
CA MET A 103 -40.00 -14.25 12.63
C MET A 103 -41.40 -14.61 12.12
N GLY A 104 -42.44 -14.00 12.70
CA GLY A 104 -43.78 -14.09 12.13
C GLY A 104 -43.78 -13.54 10.69
N ALA A 105 -44.48 -14.20 9.76
CA ALA A 105 -44.48 -13.87 8.33
C ALA A 105 -44.75 -12.39 8.01
N GLU A 106 -45.50 -11.68 8.87
CA GLU A 106 -45.75 -10.25 8.72
C GLU A 106 -44.53 -9.36 9.06
N ALA A 107 -43.73 -9.75 10.06
CA ALA A 107 -42.51 -9.05 10.45
C ALA A 107 -41.40 -9.25 9.40
N GLU A 108 -41.27 -10.47 8.88
CA GLU A 108 -40.35 -10.80 7.79
C GLU A 108 -40.62 -9.91 6.56
N LYS A 109 -41.89 -9.82 6.15
CA LYS A 109 -42.29 -8.98 5.02
C LYS A 109 -41.97 -7.49 5.24
N LYS A 110 -42.15 -6.96 6.46
CA LYS A 110 -41.78 -5.57 6.81
C LYS A 110 -40.27 -5.36 6.74
N VAL A 111 -39.48 -6.31 7.23
CA VAL A 111 -38.02 -6.26 7.19
C VAL A 111 -37.50 -6.28 5.75
N HIS A 112 -38.02 -7.17 4.89
CA HIS A 112 -37.66 -7.17 3.48
C HIS A 112 -38.01 -5.85 2.78
N ALA A 113 -39.19 -5.30 3.02
CA ALA A 113 -39.57 -4.01 2.44
C ALA A 113 -38.64 -2.85 2.88
N LEU A 114 -38.13 -2.88 4.12
CA LEU A 114 -37.15 -1.91 4.61
C LEU A 114 -35.77 -2.11 3.96
N ILE A 115 -35.33 -3.36 3.81
CA ILE A 115 -34.06 -3.69 3.13
C ILE A 115 -34.10 -3.18 1.69
N ASP A 116 -35.20 -3.42 0.97
CA ASP A 116 -35.39 -2.95 -0.40
C ASP A 116 -35.37 -1.41 -0.46
N GLY A 117 -36.08 -0.74 0.46
CA GLY A 117 -36.07 0.73 0.55
C GLY A 117 -34.70 1.33 0.89
N TYR A 118 -33.85 0.62 1.64
CA TYR A 118 -32.46 0.99 1.87
C TYR A 118 -31.59 0.73 0.64
N ALA A 119 -31.78 -0.39 -0.03
CA ALA A 119 -31.06 -0.75 -1.25
C ALA A 119 -31.30 0.26 -2.38
N ASP A 120 -32.53 0.75 -2.55
CA ASP A 120 -32.89 1.81 -3.51
C ASP A 120 -32.17 3.14 -3.23
N ARG A 121 -31.79 3.38 -1.98
CA ARG A 121 -31.00 4.56 -1.56
C ARG A 121 -29.49 4.31 -1.63
N GLY A 122 -29.06 3.13 -2.04
CA GLY A 122 -27.66 2.71 -2.08
C GLY A 122 -27.09 2.41 -0.69
N LEU A 123 -27.93 2.00 0.26
CA LEU A 123 -27.54 1.67 1.63
C LEU A 123 -27.51 0.15 1.79
N ARG A 124 -26.40 -0.38 2.33
CA ARG A 124 -26.27 -1.78 2.72
C ARG A 124 -27.06 -2.00 4.01
N SER A 125 -27.73 -3.14 4.15
CA SER A 125 -28.53 -3.43 5.33
C SER A 125 -27.84 -4.47 6.20
N LEU A 126 -27.59 -4.15 7.48
CA LEU A 126 -27.07 -5.08 8.48
C LEU A 126 -28.18 -5.42 9.49
N GLY A 127 -28.57 -6.69 9.54
CA GLY A 127 -29.53 -7.19 10.53
C GLY A 127 -28.84 -7.50 11.85
N VAL A 128 -29.42 -7.05 12.96
CA VAL A 128 -28.93 -7.34 14.31
C VAL A 128 -29.96 -8.19 15.02
N SER A 129 -29.49 -9.32 15.55
CA SER A 129 -30.27 -10.22 16.39
C SER A 129 -29.54 -10.46 17.70
N TYR A 130 -30.30 -10.74 18.75
CA TYR A 130 -29.83 -11.00 20.09
C TYR A 130 -30.43 -12.30 20.61
N GLN A 131 -29.63 -13.09 21.29
CA GLN A 131 -30.06 -14.30 21.99
C GLN A 131 -29.48 -14.27 23.40
N GLN A 132 -30.32 -14.59 24.39
CA GLN A 132 -29.87 -14.80 25.76
C GLN A 132 -29.52 -16.28 25.95
N VAL A 133 -28.41 -16.57 26.63
CA VAL A 133 -28.00 -17.94 26.99
C VAL A 133 -28.19 -18.12 28.50
N PRO A 134 -29.27 -18.77 28.96
CA PRO A 134 -29.61 -18.87 30.38
C PRO A 134 -28.52 -19.56 31.20
N GLU A 135 -27.88 -20.59 30.64
CA GLU A 135 -26.86 -21.40 31.30
C GLU A 135 -25.52 -20.67 31.51
N ARG A 136 -25.36 -19.45 30.94
CA ARG A 136 -24.13 -18.63 31.01
C ARG A 136 -22.84 -19.39 30.63
N ASN A 137 -23.00 -20.50 29.90
CA ASN A 137 -21.93 -21.30 29.37
C ASN A 137 -21.75 -20.99 27.88
N LYS A 138 -20.51 -21.06 27.40
CA LYS A 138 -20.15 -20.81 26.00
C LYS A 138 -20.82 -21.77 25.02
N ASP A 139 -21.13 -22.99 25.46
CA ASP A 139 -21.70 -24.05 24.64
C ASP A 139 -23.16 -24.37 25.02
N GLY A 140 -23.77 -23.54 25.88
CA GLY A 140 -25.16 -23.73 26.31
C GLY A 140 -26.14 -23.33 25.19
N ALA A 141 -27.24 -24.08 25.07
CA ALA A 141 -28.30 -23.72 24.15
C ALA A 141 -28.95 -22.40 24.58
N GLY A 142 -29.00 -21.43 23.66
CA GLY A 142 -29.64 -20.14 23.89
C GLY A 142 -31.15 -20.15 23.65
N ASP A 143 -31.83 -19.12 24.14
CA ASP A 143 -33.24 -18.84 23.87
C ASP A 143 -33.46 -18.52 22.38
N PRO A 144 -34.70 -18.53 21.85
CA PRO A 144 -34.91 -18.18 20.45
C PRO A 144 -34.38 -16.78 20.12
N TRP A 145 -33.68 -16.66 18.98
CA TRP A 145 -33.10 -15.39 18.53
C TRP A 145 -34.18 -14.32 18.38
N GLN A 146 -33.90 -13.14 18.94
CA GLN A 146 -34.74 -11.95 18.85
C GLN A 146 -34.13 -10.99 17.83
N PHE A 147 -34.85 -10.72 16.75
CA PHE A 147 -34.46 -9.71 15.78
C PHE A 147 -34.63 -8.31 16.40
N ILE A 148 -33.55 -7.57 16.55
CA ILE A 148 -33.52 -6.25 17.20
C ILE A 148 -33.79 -5.14 16.19
N GLY A 149 -33.23 -5.24 14.98
CA GLY A 149 -33.45 -4.24 13.94
C GLY A 149 -32.48 -4.31 12.77
N LEU A 150 -32.63 -3.35 11.85
CA LEU A 150 -31.77 -3.15 10.68
C LEU A 150 -30.98 -1.85 10.84
N LEU A 151 -29.67 -1.90 10.58
CA LEU A 151 -28.83 -0.73 10.45
C LEU A 151 -28.51 -0.50 8.96
N PRO A 152 -28.89 0.67 8.40
CA PRO A 152 -28.43 1.06 7.07
C PRO A 152 -27.00 1.60 7.14
N LEU A 153 -26.11 0.99 6.36
CA LEU A 153 -24.72 1.37 6.21
C LEU A 153 -24.52 2.02 4.85
N PHE A 154 -23.84 3.15 4.83
CA PHE A 154 -23.47 3.83 3.61
C PHE A 154 -21.99 3.60 3.32
N ASP A 155 -21.68 3.12 2.12
CA ASP A 155 -20.31 2.92 1.64
C ASP A 155 -19.98 4.02 0.62
N PRO A 156 -19.41 5.15 1.06
CA PRO A 156 -19.15 6.27 0.16
C PRO A 156 -18.06 5.90 -0.85
N PRO A 157 -18.26 6.21 -2.15
CA PRO A 157 -17.17 6.08 -3.12
C PRO A 157 -16.00 6.98 -2.72
N ARG A 158 -14.77 6.56 -3.06
CA ARG A 158 -13.60 7.41 -2.83
C ARG A 158 -13.69 8.68 -3.68
N HIS A 159 -13.14 9.76 -3.15
CA HIS A 159 -13.22 11.10 -3.76
C HIS A 159 -12.70 11.17 -5.21
N ASP A 160 -11.73 10.31 -5.54
CA ASP A 160 -11.07 10.21 -6.84
C ASP A 160 -11.73 9.21 -7.80
N SER A 161 -12.65 8.36 -7.33
CA SER A 161 -13.17 7.24 -8.11
C SER A 161 -13.94 7.71 -9.34
N ALA A 162 -14.81 8.72 -9.19
CA ALA A 162 -15.60 9.26 -10.30
C ALA A 162 -14.73 9.97 -11.36
N GLU A 163 -13.63 10.61 -10.97
CA GLU A 163 -12.68 11.19 -11.93
C GLU A 163 -11.87 10.10 -12.63
N THR A 164 -11.42 9.09 -11.88
CA THR A 164 -10.65 7.95 -12.40
C THR A 164 -11.44 7.16 -13.43
N ILE A 165 -12.72 6.87 -13.16
CA ILE A 165 -13.63 6.19 -14.09
C ILE A 165 -13.78 7.01 -15.37
N ARG A 166 -14.04 8.32 -15.26
CA ARG A 166 -14.13 9.20 -16.43
C ARG A 166 -12.83 9.22 -17.24
N ARG A 167 -11.68 9.29 -16.57
CA ARG A 167 -10.37 9.28 -17.21
C ARG A 167 -10.10 7.95 -17.91
N ALA A 168 -10.44 6.83 -17.29
CA ALA A 168 -10.32 5.50 -17.88
C ALA A 168 -11.17 5.40 -19.15
N GLN A 169 -12.43 5.83 -19.10
CA GLN A 169 -13.33 5.87 -20.26
C GLN A 169 -12.78 6.77 -21.38
N HIS A 170 -12.23 7.94 -21.05
CA HIS A 170 -11.57 8.84 -22.03
C HIS A 170 -10.34 8.22 -22.70
N LEU A 171 -9.65 7.30 -22.01
CA LEU A 171 -8.50 6.55 -22.55
C LEU A 171 -8.92 5.27 -23.29
N GLY A 172 -10.24 5.03 -23.45
CA GLY A 172 -10.76 3.84 -24.13
C GLY A 172 -10.81 2.60 -23.25
N VAL A 173 -10.62 2.72 -21.94
CA VAL A 173 -10.74 1.62 -20.97
C VAL A 173 -12.15 1.60 -20.40
N ASN A 174 -12.93 0.57 -20.75
CA ASN A 174 -14.27 0.38 -20.20
C ASN A 174 -14.19 -0.19 -18.78
N VAL A 175 -14.81 0.49 -17.81
CA VAL A 175 -14.84 0.06 -16.41
C VAL A 175 -16.17 -0.62 -16.12
N LYS A 176 -16.13 -1.86 -15.61
CA LYS A 176 -17.31 -2.64 -15.23
C LYS A 176 -17.33 -2.89 -13.72
N MET A 177 -18.44 -2.60 -13.05
CA MET A 177 -18.60 -2.87 -11.61
C MET A 177 -18.84 -4.36 -11.37
N ILE A 178 -18.16 -4.95 -10.39
CA ILE A 178 -18.43 -6.31 -9.92
C ILE A 178 -18.63 -6.24 -8.41
N THR A 179 -19.85 -6.48 -7.93
CA THR A 179 -20.17 -6.39 -6.49
C THR A 179 -20.95 -7.61 -5.99
N GLY A 180 -20.71 -7.97 -4.73
CA GLY A 180 -21.54 -8.94 -3.99
C GLY A 180 -22.86 -8.34 -3.49
N ASP A 181 -23.02 -7.01 -3.52
CA ASP A 181 -24.25 -6.35 -3.11
C ASP A 181 -25.41 -6.62 -4.06
N GLN A 182 -26.62 -6.31 -3.61
CA GLN A 182 -27.82 -6.37 -4.45
C GLN A 182 -27.76 -5.35 -5.60
N LEU A 183 -28.50 -5.65 -6.67
CA LEU A 183 -28.50 -4.86 -7.90
C LEU A 183 -28.89 -3.38 -7.69
N ALA A 184 -29.84 -3.09 -6.80
CA ALA A 184 -30.27 -1.73 -6.51
C ALA A 184 -29.11 -0.88 -5.94
N ILE A 185 -28.33 -1.44 -5.01
CA ILE A 185 -27.15 -0.79 -4.41
C ILE A 185 -26.08 -0.54 -5.48
N GLY A 186 -25.82 -1.55 -6.32
CA GLY A 186 -24.86 -1.44 -7.43
C GLY A 186 -25.25 -0.33 -8.41
N LYS A 187 -26.52 -0.27 -8.83
CA LYS A 187 -27.04 0.77 -9.74
C LYS A 187 -26.96 2.17 -9.14
N GLU A 188 -27.32 2.33 -7.87
CA GLU A 188 -27.24 3.64 -7.21
C GLU A 188 -25.79 4.10 -7.06
N THR A 189 -24.88 3.19 -6.71
CA THR A 189 -23.44 3.48 -6.64
C THR A 189 -22.86 3.81 -8.01
N GLY A 190 -23.23 3.03 -9.04
CA GLY A 190 -22.87 3.28 -10.43
C GLY A 190 -23.37 4.63 -10.96
N ARG A 191 -24.60 5.01 -10.62
CA ARG A 191 -25.19 6.32 -10.95
C ARG A 191 -24.39 7.47 -10.35
N ARG A 192 -23.98 7.36 -9.09
CA ARG A 192 -23.17 8.40 -8.41
C ARG A 192 -21.75 8.49 -8.97
N LEU A 193 -21.18 7.36 -9.36
CA LEU A 193 -19.83 7.28 -9.93
C LEU A 193 -19.75 7.67 -11.42
N GLY A 194 -20.88 7.77 -12.11
CA GLY A 194 -20.93 8.05 -13.54
C GLY A 194 -20.57 6.84 -14.42
N MET A 195 -20.73 5.61 -13.90
CA MET A 195 -20.47 4.37 -14.67
C MET A 195 -21.63 3.93 -15.55
N GLY A 196 -22.83 4.51 -15.35
CA GLY A 196 -24.06 4.02 -15.96
C GLY A 196 -24.83 3.09 -15.01
N THR A 197 -26.03 2.70 -15.44
CA THR A 197 -26.97 1.88 -14.67
C THR A 197 -27.38 0.61 -15.41
N ASN A 198 -26.73 0.29 -16.53
CA ASN A 198 -26.98 -0.93 -17.30
C ASN A 198 -26.31 -2.15 -16.64
N MET A 199 -26.76 -2.46 -15.43
CA MET A 199 -26.23 -3.54 -14.59
C MET A 199 -27.23 -4.69 -14.48
N TYR A 200 -26.68 -5.90 -14.34
CA TYR A 200 -27.46 -7.15 -14.28
C TYR A 200 -27.10 -7.99 -13.05
N PRO A 201 -28.03 -8.77 -12.50
CA PRO A 201 -27.69 -9.70 -11.43
C PRO A 201 -26.89 -10.88 -11.97
N SER A 202 -26.03 -11.48 -11.15
CA SER A 202 -25.21 -12.62 -11.57
C SER A 202 -26.04 -13.84 -11.94
N THR A 203 -27.27 -13.96 -11.45
CA THR A 203 -28.21 -15.04 -11.83
C THR A 203 -28.54 -15.03 -13.32
N THR A 204 -28.49 -13.86 -13.98
CA THR A 204 -28.64 -13.75 -15.43
C THR A 204 -27.47 -14.38 -16.20
N LEU A 205 -26.32 -14.58 -15.54
CA LEU A 205 -25.11 -15.18 -16.12
C LEU A 205 -25.10 -16.71 -16.04
N LEU A 206 -25.96 -17.30 -15.21
CA LEU A 206 -26.08 -18.75 -14.98
C LEU A 206 -26.96 -19.47 -16.03
N GLY A 207 -27.51 -18.74 -17.00
CA GLY A 207 -28.29 -19.33 -18.08
C GLY A 207 -27.44 -20.18 -19.03
N ASP A 208 -28.04 -21.23 -19.59
CA ASP A 208 -27.44 -22.05 -20.65
C ASP A 208 -26.93 -21.17 -21.80
N LYS A 209 -25.87 -21.60 -22.51
CA LYS A 209 -25.26 -20.81 -23.60
C LYS A 209 -26.26 -20.29 -24.64
N ASN A 210 -27.39 -20.96 -24.82
CA ASN A 210 -28.45 -20.58 -25.77
C ASN A 210 -29.57 -19.73 -25.17
N SER A 211 -29.47 -19.31 -23.91
CA SER A 211 -30.50 -18.48 -23.28
C SER A 211 -30.35 -17.02 -23.70
N THR A 212 -31.33 -16.55 -24.47
CA THR A 212 -31.46 -15.13 -24.84
C THR A 212 -32.15 -14.37 -23.71
N VAL A 213 -31.46 -13.38 -23.16
CA VAL A 213 -32.03 -12.43 -22.18
C VAL A 213 -32.19 -11.10 -22.90
N ASN A 214 -33.42 -10.56 -22.94
CA ASN A 214 -33.77 -9.36 -23.70
C ASN A 214 -33.36 -9.41 -25.20
N GLY A 215 -33.40 -10.60 -25.80
CA GLY A 215 -33.05 -10.80 -27.22
C GLY A 215 -31.56 -10.73 -27.55
N MET A 216 -30.68 -10.58 -26.55
CA MET A 216 -29.22 -10.62 -26.72
C MET A 216 -28.65 -11.95 -26.23
N HIS A 217 -27.59 -12.41 -26.89
CA HIS A 217 -26.77 -13.52 -26.38
C HIS A 217 -26.07 -13.08 -25.09
N ILE A 218 -25.87 -14.00 -24.13
CA ILE A 218 -25.26 -13.67 -22.83
C ILE A 218 -23.91 -12.95 -23.01
N ASP A 219 -23.10 -13.37 -23.97
CA ASP A 219 -21.78 -12.77 -24.19
C ASP A 219 -21.88 -11.30 -24.69
N GLU A 220 -22.90 -10.99 -25.50
CA GLU A 220 -23.17 -9.61 -25.93
C GLU A 220 -23.72 -8.76 -24.78
N LEU A 221 -24.55 -9.36 -23.92
CA LEU A 221 -25.06 -8.72 -22.72
C LEU A 221 -23.90 -8.39 -21.76
N ILE A 222 -22.96 -9.32 -21.57
CA ILE A 222 -21.78 -9.11 -20.70
C ILE A 222 -20.91 -7.98 -21.24
N GLU A 223 -20.71 -7.94 -22.56
CA GLU A 223 -19.92 -6.91 -23.22
C GLU A 223 -20.54 -5.51 -23.06
N LYS A 224 -21.87 -5.39 -23.19
CA LYS A 224 -22.63 -4.14 -23.08
C LYS A 224 -22.98 -3.73 -21.64
N ALA A 225 -22.85 -4.62 -20.67
CA ALA A 225 -23.18 -4.34 -19.27
C ALA A 225 -22.16 -3.40 -18.62
N ASP A 226 -22.64 -2.47 -17.81
CA ASP A 226 -21.82 -1.56 -16.99
C ASP A 226 -21.38 -2.24 -15.67
N GLY A 227 -22.02 -3.36 -15.31
CA GLY A 227 -21.66 -4.10 -14.11
C GLY A 227 -22.58 -5.26 -13.75
N PHE A 228 -22.14 -6.01 -12.75
CA PHE A 228 -22.81 -7.20 -12.24
C PHE A 228 -22.92 -7.14 -10.71
N ALA A 229 -24.08 -7.54 -10.20
CA ALA A 229 -24.41 -7.52 -8.78
C ALA A 229 -24.76 -8.93 -8.25
N GLY A 230 -24.61 -9.15 -6.94
CA GLY A 230 -24.80 -10.45 -6.30
C GLY A 230 -23.77 -11.50 -6.73
N VAL A 231 -22.56 -11.05 -7.12
CA VAL A 231 -21.58 -11.89 -7.80
C VAL A 231 -20.80 -12.76 -6.81
N PHE A 232 -20.93 -14.08 -6.95
CA PHE A 232 -20.14 -15.10 -6.24
C PHE A 232 -18.76 -15.30 -6.92
N PRO A 233 -17.78 -15.89 -6.22
CA PRO A 233 -16.43 -16.13 -6.76
C PRO A 233 -16.41 -16.77 -8.15
N GLU A 234 -17.25 -17.77 -8.39
CA GLU A 234 -17.34 -18.52 -9.65
C GLU A 234 -17.82 -17.63 -10.80
N HIS A 235 -18.75 -16.72 -10.50
CA HIS A 235 -19.30 -15.78 -11.48
C HIS A 235 -18.25 -14.76 -11.91
N LYS A 236 -17.37 -14.30 -11.00
CA LYS A 236 -16.28 -13.37 -11.33
C LYS A 236 -15.34 -13.98 -12.36
N TYR A 237 -14.97 -15.25 -12.15
CA TYR A 237 -14.13 -16.00 -13.08
C TYR A 237 -14.77 -16.12 -14.47
N GLU A 238 -16.06 -16.48 -14.51
CA GLU A 238 -16.77 -16.68 -15.78
C GLU A 238 -16.98 -15.36 -16.56
N ILE A 239 -17.24 -14.24 -15.88
CA ILE A 239 -17.32 -12.91 -16.51
C ILE A 239 -16.01 -12.57 -17.23
N VAL A 240 -14.88 -12.71 -16.53
CA VAL A 240 -13.54 -12.42 -17.09
C VAL A 240 -13.26 -13.34 -18.28
N LYS A 241 -13.52 -14.64 -18.13
CA LYS A 241 -13.31 -15.62 -19.20
C LYS A 241 -14.12 -15.30 -20.46
N ARG A 242 -15.40 -14.94 -20.32
CA ARG A 242 -16.25 -14.62 -21.49
C ARG A 242 -15.83 -13.33 -22.19
N LEU A 243 -15.37 -12.33 -21.43
CA LEU A 243 -14.79 -11.11 -22.01
C LEU A 243 -13.49 -11.41 -22.78
N GLN A 244 -12.64 -12.29 -22.24
CA GLN A 244 -11.43 -12.77 -22.93
C GLN A 244 -11.74 -13.57 -24.19
N ASP A 245 -12.75 -14.44 -24.17
CA ASP A 245 -13.19 -15.21 -25.34
C ASP A 245 -13.67 -14.29 -26.48
N ARG A 246 -14.14 -13.08 -26.14
CA ARG A 246 -14.49 -11.98 -27.06
C ARG A 246 -13.29 -11.10 -27.47
N LYS A 247 -12.08 -11.48 -27.09
CA LYS A 247 -10.79 -10.80 -27.39
C LYS A 247 -10.59 -9.46 -26.67
N HIS A 248 -11.32 -9.20 -25.59
CA HIS A 248 -11.01 -8.06 -24.71
C HIS A 248 -9.80 -8.39 -23.83
N ILE A 249 -8.95 -7.39 -23.59
CA ILE A 249 -7.88 -7.48 -22.57
C ILE A 249 -8.50 -7.08 -21.24
N CYS A 250 -8.54 -8.02 -20.29
CA CYS A 250 -9.27 -7.82 -19.04
C CYS A 250 -8.30 -7.49 -17.89
N GLY A 251 -8.44 -6.30 -17.32
CA GLY A 251 -7.90 -5.96 -16.01
C GLY A 251 -8.95 -6.24 -14.93
N MET A 252 -8.58 -7.01 -13.89
CA MET A 252 -9.46 -7.28 -12.75
C MET A 252 -8.82 -6.78 -11.46
N THR A 253 -9.60 -6.06 -10.66
CA THR A 253 -9.23 -5.64 -9.31
C THR A 253 -9.95 -6.53 -8.28
N GLY A 254 -9.26 -6.96 -7.23
CA GLY A 254 -9.85 -7.75 -6.14
C GLY A 254 -9.06 -7.62 -4.84
N ASP A 255 -9.77 -7.73 -3.72
CA ASP A 255 -9.26 -7.49 -2.37
C ASP A 255 -9.39 -8.71 -1.43
N GLY A 256 -10.09 -9.77 -1.85
CA GLY A 256 -10.32 -10.96 -1.04
C GLY A 256 -9.83 -12.26 -1.68
N VAL A 257 -9.69 -13.29 -0.85
CA VAL A 257 -9.41 -14.69 -1.29
C VAL A 257 -10.41 -15.19 -2.34
N ASN A 258 -11.63 -14.66 -2.29
CA ASN A 258 -12.73 -14.91 -3.22
C ASN A 258 -12.46 -14.42 -4.65
N ASP A 259 -11.51 -13.50 -4.84
CA ASP A 259 -11.14 -12.96 -6.15
C ASP A 259 -9.98 -13.70 -6.80
N ALA A 260 -9.26 -14.55 -6.05
CA ALA A 260 -8.03 -15.19 -6.52
C ALA A 260 -8.18 -15.97 -7.85
N PRO A 261 -9.24 -16.78 -8.07
CA PRO A 261 -9.42 -17.49 -9.35
C PRO A 261 -9.59 -16.52 -10.52
N ALA A 262 -10.35 -15.45 -10.31
CA ALA A 262 -10.69 -14.48 -11.35
C ALA A 262 -9.53 -13.51 -11.63
N LEU A 263 -8.78 -13.11 -10.60
CA LEU A 263 -7.52 -12.36 -10.71
C LEU A 263 -6.47 -13.12 -11.50
N LYS A 264 -6.33 -14.44 -11.26
CA LYS A 264 -5.42 -15.31 -12.02
C LYS A 264 -5.87 -15.48 -13.49
N LYS A 265 -7.17 -15.44 -13.74
CA LYS A 265 -7.73 -15.61 -15.09
C LYS A 265 -7.57 -14.34 -15.93
N ALA A 266 -7.68 -13.17 -15.32
CA ALA A 266 -7.52 -11.88 -15.99
C ALA A 266 -6.12 -11.71 -16.61
N ASP A 267 -6.04 -10.94 -17.70
CA ASP A 267 -4.76 -10.61 -18.35
C ASP A 267 -3.89 -9.74 -17.43
N ILE A 268 -4.53 -8.90 -16.61
CA ILE A 268 -3.90 -8.09 -15.58
C ILE A 268 -4.68 -8.24 -14.28
N GLY A 269 -4.15 -9.03 -13.34
CA GLY A 269 -4.68 -9.15 -11.98
C GLY A 269 -4.11 -8.07 -11.07
N ILE A 270 -4.96 -7.20 -10.54
CA ILE A 270 -4.61 -6.16 -9.57
C ILE A 270 -5.15 -6.63 -8.21
N ALA A 271 -4.33 -7.41 -7.52
CA ALA A 271 -4.64 -7.94 -6.20
C ALA A 271 -4.24 -6.95 -5.10
N PHE A 272 -5.08 -6.82 -4.09
CA PHE A 272 -4.70 -6.35 -2.76
C PHE A 272 -4.73 -7.57 -1.84
N ASP A 273 -3.62 -8.32 -1.72
CA ASP A 273 -3.55 -9.39 -0.71
C ASP A 273 -2.15 -9.50 -0.09
N PHE A 274 -2.08 -8.99 1.11
CA PHE A 274 -1.04 -9.19 2.12
C PHE A 274 -1.77 -8.83 3.42
N ALA A 275 -1.57 -9.57 4.52
CA ALA A 275 -2.14 -9.17 5.81
C ALA A 275 -1.78 -7.68 6.01
N PRO A 276 -2.73 -6.73 5.96
CA PRO A 276 -2.39 -5.32 5.80
C PRO A 276 -1.50 -4.84 6.94
N PHE A 277 -1.65 -5.50 8.09
CA PHE A 277 -0.84 -5.33 9.28
C PHE A 277 0.63 -5.75 9.10
N MET A 278 0.94 -6.81 8.37
CA MET A 278 2.32 -7.23 8.10
C MET A 278 3.00 -6.32 7.08
N VAL A 279 2.28 -5.88 6.04
CA VAL A 279 2.78 -4.79 5.18
C VAL A 279 3.00 -3.54 6.01
N LEU A 280 2.07 -3.23 6.93
CA LEU A 280 2.18 -2.07 7.80
C LEU A 280 3.42 -2.16 8.68
N ILE A 281 3.73 -3.30 9.29
CA ILE A 281 4.96 -3.45 10.07
C ILE A 281 6.19 -3.28 9.17
N ILE A 282 6.21 -3.90 7.99
CA ILE A 282 7.31 -3.71 7.02
C ILE A 282 7.43 -2.23 6.63
N ALA A 283 6.31 -1.54 6.39
CA ALA A 283 6.28 -0.13 6.02
C ALA A 283 6.79 0.76 7.16
N ILE A 284 6.37 0.52 8.41
CA ILE A 284 6.84 1.27 9.58
C ILE A 284 8.35 1.08 9.77
N LEU A 285 8.83 -0.16 9.70
CA LEU A 285 10.25 -0.47 9.82
C LEU A 285 11.06 0.13 8.65
N ASN A 286 10.51 0.12 7.44
CA ASN A 286 11.12 0.73 6.26
C ASN A 286 11.16 2.25 6.35
N ASP A 287 10.08 2.92 6.75
CA ASP A 287 10.04 4.38 6.89
C ASP A 287 11.02 4.86 7.96
N GLY A 288 11.08 4.15 9.09
CA GLY A 288 12.06 4.44 10.15
C GLY A 288 13.51 4.32 9.67
N THR A 289 13.80 3.35 8.79
CA THR A 289 15.16 3.15 8.25
C THR A 289 15.47 4.07 7.07
N ILE A 290 14.50 4.39 6.22
CA ILE A 290 14.65 5.27 5.04
C ILE A 290 15.08 6.69 5.45
N MET A 291 14.64 7.20 6.59
CA MET A 291 15.09 8.51 7.09
C MET A 291 16.61 8.61 7.23
N THR A 292 17.31 7.50 7.44
CA THR A 292 18.78 7.47 7.56
C THR A 292 19.48 7.73 6.23
N ILE A 293 18.82 7.48 5.09
CA ILE A 293 19.34 7.73 3.74
C ILE A 293 19.63 9.21 3.53
N SER A 294 18.80 10.10 4.10
CA SER A 294 19.00 11.55 4.02
C SER A 294 20.31 12.04 4.65
N LYS A 295 20.86 11.26 5.59
CA LYS A 295 22.12 11.54 6.30
C LYS A 295 23.27 10.65 5.84
N ASP A 296 23.05 9.86 4.80
CA ASP A 296 24.05 8.95 4.28
C ASP A 296 25.14 9.70 3.50
N ARG A 297 26.34 9.13 3.47
CA ARG A 297 27.53 9.71 2.85
C ARG A 297 27.84 8.98 1.55
N VAL A 298 27.08 9.29 0.51
CA VAL A 298 27.29 8.73 -0.84
C VAL A 298 28.37 9.51 -1.59
N LYS A 299 29.11 8.82 -2.48
CA LYS A 299 30.11 9.47 -3.34
C LYS A 299 29.39 10.28 -4.43
N PRO A 300 29.75 11.57 -4.63
CA PRO A 300 29.13 12.39 -5.68
C PRO A 300 29.46 11.84 -7.07
N SER A 301 28.61 12.16 -8.04
CA SER A 301 28.86 11.80 -9.43
C SER A 301 30.04 12.57 -10.00
N PRO A 302 30.96 11.93 -10.75
CA PRO A 302 32.05 12.65 -11.42
C PRO A 302 31.57 13.47 -12.63
N THR A 303 30.38 13.14 -13.18
CA THR A 303 29.75 13.87 -14.28
C THR A 303 28.42 14.46 -13.82
N PRO A 304 28.02 15.64 -14.35
CA PRO A 304 26.70 16.20 -14.11
C PRO A 304 25.63 15.19 -14.57
N ASP A 305 24.67 14.92 -13.70
CA ASP A 305 23.58 13.97 -13.94
C ASP A 305 22.29 14.75 -14.16
N SER A 306 21.66 14.54 -15.32
CA SER A 306 20.38 15.14 -15.66
C SER A 306 19.26 14.19 -15.29
N TRP A 307 19.05 14.00 -13.98
CA TRP A 307 18.03 13.16 -13.32
C TRP A 307 17.21 12.28 -14.27
N LYS A 308 17.84 11.21 -14.77
CA LYS A 308 17.23 10.36 -15.80
C LYS A 308 16.24 9.40 -15.16
N LEU A 309 15.02 9.86 -14.95
CA LEU A 309 13.94 9.08 -14.30
C LEU A 309 13.75 7.70 -14.92
N ASN A 310 13.85 7.58 -16.25
CA ASN A 310 13.72 6.30 -16.95
C ASN A 310 14.80 5.29 -16.52
N GLU A 311 16.03 5.72 -16.27
CA GLU A 311 17.10 4.82 -15.80
C GLU A 311 16.86 4.37 -14.35
N ILE A 312 16.35 5.27 -13.51
CA ILE A 312 16.01 4.98 -12.11
C ILE A 312 14.84 3.99 -12.06
N PHE A 313 13.78 4.24 -12.83
CA PHE A 313 12.62 3.35 -12.91
C PHE A 313 12.99 1.98 -13.49
N ALA A 314 13.77 1.94 -14.57
CA ALA A 314 14.24 0.67 -15.14
C ALA A 314 15.07 -0.14 -14.13
N THR A 315 15.98 0.51 -13.41
CA THR A 315 16.77 -0.15 -12.36
C THR A 315 15.89 -0.65 -11.22
N GLY A 316 14.93 0.18 -10.77
CA GLY A 316 13.98 -0.19 -9.72
C GLY A 316 13.08 -1.37 -10.11
N ILE A 317 12.54 -1.37 -11.33
CA ILE A 317 11.69 -2.46 -11.84
C ILE A 317 12.48 -3.77 -11.88
N VAL A 318 13.68 -3.80 -12.44
CA VAL A 318 14.45 -5.04 -12.57
C VAL A 318 14.87 -5.60 -11.21
N LEU A 319 15.36 -4.75 -10.29
CA LEU A 319 15.70 -5.19 -8.93
C LEU A 319 14.44 -5.65 -8.17
N GLY A 320 13.32 -4.95 -8.34
CA GLY A 320 12.02 -5.32 -7.79
C GLY A 320 11.53 -6.68 -8.29
N THR A 321 11.56 -6.90 -9.61
CA THR A 321 11.20 -8.18 -10.23
C THR A 321 12.10 -9.30 -9.73
N TYR A 322 13.41 -9.09 -9.60
CA TYR A 322 14.31 -10.09 -9.03
C TYR A 322 13.94 -10.44 -7.59
N MET A 323 13.70 -9.45 -6.73
CA MET A 323 13.29 -9.72 -5.34
C MET A 323 11.98 -10.49 -5.28
N ALA A 324 10.99 -10.13 -6.11
CA ALA A 324 9.71 -10.84 -6.18
C ALA A 324 9.91 -12.30 -6.63
N LEU A 325 10.76 -12.57 -7.62
CA LEU A 325 11.10 -13.92 -8.06
C LEU A 325 11.84 -14.71 -6.98
N VAL A 326 12.75 -14.08 -6.24
CA VAL A 326 13.45 -14.70 -5.10
C VAL A 326 12.48 -15.04 -3.97
N THR A 327 11.53 -14.16 -3.66
CA THR A 327 10.48 -14.44 -2.65
C THR A 327 9.56 -15.58 -3.12
N ALA A 328 9.18 -15.61 -4.40
CA ALA A 328 8.43 -16.73 -4.97
C ALA A 328 9.22 -18.04 -4.94
N LEU A 329 10.53 -17.99 -5.23
CA LEU A 329 11.43 -19.14 -5.11
C LEU A 329 11.55 -19.61 -3.65
N PHE A 330 11.67 -18.68 -2.70
CA PHE A 330 11.69 -19.00 -1.27
C PHE A 330 10.40 -19.71 -0.86
N PHE A 331 9.24 -19.17 -1.26
CA PHE A 331 7.95 -19.80 -1.01
C PHE A 331 7.87 -21.21 -1.59
N TYR A 332 8.23 -21.38 -2.85
CA TYR A 332 8.27 -22.69 -3.52
C TYR A 332 9.18 -23.68 -2.77
N LEU A 333 10.38 -23.24 -2.39
CA LEU A 333 11.33 -24.08 -1.65
C LEU A 333 10.85 -24.45 -0.24
N ALA A 334 10.08 -23.58 0.42
CA ALA A 334 9.56 -23.80 1.76
C ALA A 334 8.25 -24.60 1.80
N HIS A 335 7.39 -24.47 0.77
CA HIS A 335 6.06 -25.10 0.71
C HIS A 335 6.06 -26.40 -0.12
N ASP A 336 6.62 -26.38 -1.34
CA ASP A 336 6.51 -27.49 -2.29
C ASP A 336 7.69 -28.49 -2.18
N THR A 337 8.80 -28.09 -1.56
CA THR A 337 10.03 -28.92 -1.49
C THR A 337 10.53 -29.12 -0.06
N ASP A 338 11.34 -30.16 0.18
CA ASP A 338 11.97 -30.43 1.48
C ASP A 338 13.35 -29.76 1.64
N PHE A 339 13.71 -28.84 0.74
CA PHE A 339 15.05 -28.24 0.67
C PHE A 339 15.54 -27.68 2.00
N PHE A 340 14.70 -26.91 2.71
CA PHE A 340 15.11 -26.29 3.97
C PHE A 340 15.27 -27.31 5.10
N THR A 341 14.40 -28.32 5.15
CA THR A 341 14.49 -29.41 6.14
C THR A 341 15.72 -30.27 5.90
N ASP A 342 16.05 -30.59 4.65
CA ASP A 342 17.23 -31.40 4.29
C ASP A 342 18.55 -30.67 4.50
N VAL A 343 18.62 -29.38 4.15
CA VAL A 343 19.87 -28.60 4.17
C VAL A 343 20.17 -28.02 5.56
N PHE A 344 19.14 -27.51 6.25
CA PHE A 344 19.31 -26.81 7.53
C PHE A 344 18.82 -27.61 8.75
N GLY A 345 18.18 -28.77 8.55
CA GLY A 345 17.67 -29.60 9.63
C GLY A 345 16.52 -28.96 10.41
N VAL A 346 15.78 -28.04 9.79
CA VAL A 346 14.66 -27.32 10.41
C VAL A 346 13.35 -28.10 10.28
N MET A 347 12.43 -27.90 11.23
CA MET A 347 11.10 -28.55 11.20
C MET A 347 10.35 -28.20 9.92
N SER A 348 9.59 -29.14 9.35
CA SER A 348 8.80 -28.87 8.15
C SER A 348 7.63 -27.94 8.48
N ILE A 349 7.48 -26.86 7.69
CA ILE A 349 6.41 -25.86 7.83
C ILE A 349 5.41 -25.92 6.65
N LYS A 350 5.50 -26.94 5.80
CA LYS A 350 4.74 -27.06 4.55
C LYS A 350 3.22 -26.97 4.76
N GLU A 351 2.73 -27.61 5.80
CA GLU A 351 1.29 -27.71 6.10
C GLU A 351 0.80 -26.61 7.06
N ASN A 352 1.70 -25.74 7.55
CA ASN A 352 1.36 -24.68 8.49
C ASN A 352 1.47 -23.29 7.83
N ASP A 353 0.36 -22.85 7.25
CA ASP A 353 0.25 -21.52 6.62
C ASP A 353 0.66 -20.38 7.56
N ARG A 354 0.48 -20.53 8.88
CA ARG A 354 0.79 -19.47 9.85
C ARG A 354 2.29 -19.31 10.08
N GLU A 355 3.02 -20.42 10.10
CA GLU A 355 4.49 -20.43 10.18
C GLU A 355 5.09 -20.01 8.83
N LEU A 356 4.50 -20.43 7.71
CA LEU A 356 4.92 -20.02 6.38
C LEU A 356 4.79 -18.50 6.17
N MET A 357 3.71 -17.89 6.66
CA MET A 357 3.52 -16.43 6.64
C MET A 357 4.59 -15.70 7.45
N ALA A 358 4.96 -16.22 8.62
CA ALA A 358 6.04 -15.66 9.42
C ALA A 358 7.40 -15.75 8.72
N ALA A 359 7.66 -16.86 8.04
CA ALA A 359 8.88 -17.07 7.26
C ALA A 359 8.97 -16.11 6.07
N LEU A 360 7.87 -15.94 5.33
CA LEU A 360 7.77 -14.97 4.23
C LEU A 360 7.95 -13.53 4.69
N TYR A 361 7.29 -13.15 5.79
CA TYR A 361 7.43 -11.81 6.39
C TYR A 361 8.89 -11.49 6.71
N LEU A 362 9.62 -12.42 7.34
CA LEU A 362 11.02 -12.21 7.69
C LEU A 362 11.90 -12.08 6.44
N GLN A 363 11.70 -12.95 5.45
CA GLN A 363 12.46 -12.94 4.20
C GLN A 363 12.27 -11.62 3.43
N VAL A 364 11.01 -11.18 3.29
CA VAL A 364 10.66 -9.93 2.61
C VAL A 364 11.21 -8.72 3.37
N SER A 365 11.15 -8.72 4.71
CA SER A 365 11.68 -7.64 5.54
C SER A 365 13.20 -7.49 5.40
N ILE A 366 13.96 -8.60 5.43
CA ILE A 366 15.42 -8.58 5.28
C ILE A 366 15.80 -8.07 3.89
N ILE A 367 15.24 -8.65 2.83
CA ILE A 367 15.66 -8.31 1.45
C ILE A 367 15.28 -6.86 1.09
N SER A 368 14.12 -6.39 1.55
CA SER A 368 13.64 -5.02 1.29
C SER A 368 14.55 -3.97 1.91
N GLN A 369 14.97 -4.17 3.16
CA GLN A 369 15.90 -3.23 3.81
C GLN A 369 17.33 -3.39 3.29
N ALA A 370 17.74 -4.61 2.95
CA ALA A 370 19.06 -4.84 2.38
C ALA A 370 19.23 -4.12 1.03
N LEU A 371 18.16 -3.98 0.24
CA LEU A 371 18.17 -3.22 -1.02
C LEU A 371 18.70 -1.79 -0.88
N ILE A 372 18.55 -1.16 0.30
CA ILE A 372 19.09 0.18 0.57
C ILE A 372 20.62 0.20 0.36
N PHE A 373 21.34 -0.87 0.73
CA PHE A 373 22.79 -0.96 0.56
C PHE A 373 23.21 -1.14 -0.91
N VAL A 374 22.39 -1.81 -1.72
CA VAL A 374 22.61 -1.97 -3.17
C VAL A 374 22.36 -0.66 -3.90
N THR A 375 21.26 0.01 -3.60
CA THR A 375 20.81 1.22 -4.30
C THR A 375 21.66 2.44 -3.98
N ARG A 376 22.15 2.57 -2.73
CA ARG A 376 23.09 3.64 -2.35
C ARG A 376 24.46 3.53 -3.01
N SER A 377 24.88 2.30 -3.35
CA SER A 377 26.25 2.03 -3.77
C SER A 377 26.45 2.16 -5.29
N ARG A 378 27.54 2.81 -5.68
CA ARG A 378 27.93 2.89 -7.10
C ARG A 378 28.72 1.65 -7.53
N SER A 379 29.60 1.17 -6.67
CA SER A 379 30.33 -0.10 -6.76
C SER A 379 29.59 -1.18 -5.96
N TRP A 380 30.28 -2.25 -5.58
CA TRP A 380 29.76 -3.32 -4.75
C TRP A 380 29.34 -2.76 -3.38
N SER A 381 28.18 -3.17 -2.90
CA SER A 381 27.62 -2.71 -1.63
C SER A 381 28.53 -3.04 -0.45
N PHE A 382 29.25 -4.16 -0.52
CA PHE A 382 30.20 -4.60 0.53
C PHE A 382 31.47 -3.75 0.59
N VAL A 383 31.83 -3.08 -0.51
CA VAL A 383 33.03 -2.24 -0.58
C VAL A 383 32.73 -0.81 -0.11
N GLU A 384 31.54 -0.30 -0.44
CA GLU A 384 31.12 1.05 -0.07
C GLU A 384 30.52 1.08 1.33
N ARG A 385 31.33 1.43 2.32
CA ARG A 385 30.92 1.48 3.74
C ARG A 385 29.64 2.29 3.95
N PRO A 386 28.61 1.72 4.61
CA PRO A 386 27.42 2.47 5.00
C PRO A 386 27.70 3.48 6.10
N GLY A 387 26.91 4.56 6.11
CA GLY A 387 26.84 5.44 7.26
C GLY A 387 26.46 4.65 8.51
N PHE A 388 27.09 4.97 9.64
CA PHE A 388 26.86 4.27 10.91
C PHE A 388 25.39 4.28 11.34
N LEU A 389 24.68 5.38 11.05
CA LEU A 389 23.24 5.54 11.32
C LEU A 389 22.39 4.52 10.54
N LEU A 390 22.69 4.32 9.25
CA LEU A 390 21.98 3.37 8.39
C LEU A 390 22.22 1.92 8.88
N LEU A 391 23.45 1.62 9.28
CA LEU A 391 23.80 0.29 9.79
C LEU A 391 23.08 -0.02 11.11
N ILE A 392 23.05 0.92 12.05
CA ILE A 392 22.28 0.77 13.30
C ILE A 392 20.79 0.61 12.99
N ALA A 393 20.24 1.44 12.12
CA ALA A 393 18.81 1.38 11.80
C ALA A 393 18.43 0.04 11.15
N PHE A 394 19.25 -0.47 10.24
CA PHE A 394 19.08 -1.80 9.66
C PHE A 394 19.09 -2.88 10.74
N PHE A 395 20.14 -2.96 11.57
CA PHE A 395 20.22 -4.01 12.59
C PHE A 395 19.09 -3.90 13.64
N ALA A 396 18.69 -2.69 14.03
CA ALA A 396 17.58 -2.49 14.95
C ALA A 396 16.25 -2.96 14.35
N ALA A 397 15.95 -2.56 13.12
CA ALA A 397 14.73 -2.96 12.44
C ALA A 397 14.70 -4.46 12.16
N GLN A 398 15.82 -5.06 11.77
CA GLN A 398 15.93 -6.49 11.53
C GLN A 398 15.89 -7.32 12.81
N LEU A 399 16.37 -6.79 13.94
CA LEU A 399 16.19 -7.43 15.24
C LEU A 399 14.71 -7.49 15.61
N VAL A 400 13.96 -6.40 15.40
CA VAL A 400 12.52 -6.37 15.62
C VAL A 400 11.80 -7.33 14.68
N ALA A 401 12.11 -7.31 13.38
CA ALA A 401 11.51 -8.21 12.41
C ALA A 401 11.78 -9.69 12.73
N THR A 402 13.02 -10.03 13.09
CA THR A 402 13.40 -11.39 13.48
C THR A 402 12.68 -11.81 14.77
N SER A 403 12.57 -10.91 15.75
CA SER A 403 11.85 -11.19 17.01
C SER A 403 10.36 -11.46 16.76
N ILE A 404 9.72 -10.68 15.89
CA ILE A 404 8.33 -10.89 15.49
C ILE A 404 8.20 -12.25 14.78
N ALA A 405 9.07 -12.55 13.81
CA ALA A 405 9.06 -13.82 13.09
C ALA A 405 9.24 -15.06 13.99
N VAL A 406 10.12 -14.97 14.99
CA VAL A 406 10.48 -16.10 15.84
C VAL A 406 9.48 -16.34 16.97
N TYR A 407 8.92 -15.26 17.55
CA TYR A 407 8.16 -15.36 18.80
C TYR A 407 6.68 -14.96 18.69
N ALA A 408 6.26 -14.27 17.65
CA ALA A 408 4.88 -13.79 17.57
C ALA A 408 3.91 -14.94 17.28
N ASP A 409 2.97 -15.16 18.20
CA ASP A 409 1.79 -15.99 17.98
C ASP A 409 0.56 -15.11 17.96
N TRP A 410 0.20 -14.65 16.76
CA TRP A 410 -0.88 -13.69 16.53
C TRP A 410 -1.95 -14.33 15.65
N GLU A 411 -3.02 -14.77 16.31
CA GLU A 411 -4.15 -15.40 15.64
C GLU A 411 -4.81 -14.47 14.61
N PHE A 412 -4.87 -13.16 14.90
CA PHE A 412 -5.42 -12.14 13.99
C PHE A 412 -4.57 -11.91 12.73
N CYS A 413 -3.26 -12.11 12.82
CA CYS A 413 -2.33 -11.98 11.69
C CYS A 413 -2.14 -13.29 10.93
N ARG A 414 -2.80 -14.38 11.37
CA ARG A 414 -2.51 -15.75 10.91
C ARG A 414 -1.00 -16.03 10.96
N MET A 415 -0.35 -15.67 12.06
CA MET A 415 1.09 -15.79 12.20
C MET A 415 1.44 -16.58 13.46
N GLN A 416 2.33 -17.55 13.31
CA GLN A 416 2.86 -18.35 14.41
C GLN A 416 4.39 -18.31 14.35
N GLY A 417 5.01 -18.21 15.52
CA GLY A 417 6.46 -18.10 15.65
C GLY A 417 7.19 -19.34 15.13
N ILE A 418 8.11 -19.14 14.18
CA ILE A 418 8.81 -20.23 13.46
C ILE A 418 10.05 -20.76 14.18
N GLY A 419 10.44 -20.13 15.30
CA GLY A 419 11.65 -20.47 16.03
C GLY A 419 12.95 -19.97 15.38
N TRP A 420 14.03 -19.98 16.16
CA TRP A 420 15.34 -19.46 15.73
C TRP A 420 16.03 -20.30 14.64
N GLY A 421 15.72 -21.61 14.55
CA GLY A 421 16.25 -22.48 13.50
C GLY A 421 15.85 -21.98 12.11
N TRP A 422 14.55 -21.75 11.91
CA TRP A 422 14.02 -21.13 10.70
C TRP A 422 14.48 -19.69 10.52
N GLY A 423 14.49 -18.90 11.60
CA GLY A 423 15.03 -17.53 11.54
C GLY A 423 16.44 -17.47 10.96
N GLY A 424 17.34 -18.36 11.42
CA GLY A 424 18.70 -18.48 10.91
C GLY A 424 18.76 -18.94 9.44
N ALA A 425 17.98 -19.95 9.06
CA ALA A 425 17.92 -20.43 7.68
C ALA A 425 17.46 -19.34 6.70
N ILE A 426 16.46 -18.54 7.10
CA ILE A 426 15.95 -17.41 6.31
C ILE A 426 17.02 -16.32 6.17
N TRP A 427 17.77 -16.03 7.23
CA TRP A 427 18.89 -15.09 7.18
C TRP A 427 19.96 -15.56 6.18
N VAL A 428 20.36 -16.83 6.23
CA VAL A 428 21.34 -17.40 5.29
C VAL A 428 20.83 -17.30 3.86
N PHE A 429 19.59 -17.71 3.60
CA PHE A 429 18.96 -17.60 2.28
C PHE A 429 18.93 -16.15 1.78
N SER A 430 18.57 -15.21 2.65
CA SER A 430 18.48 -13.78 2.31
C SER A 430 19.86 -13.17 2.01
N VAL A 431 20.90 -13.57 2.75
CA VAL A 431 22.29 -13.12 2.49
C VAL A 431 22.83 -13.69 1.18
N VAL A 432 22.54 -14.96 0.86
CA VAL A 432 22.96 -15.58 -0.40
C VAL A 432 22.27 -14.91 -1.60
N THR A 433 20.96 -14.68 -1.50
CA THR A 433 20.16 -14.05 -2.56
C THR A 433 20.36 -12.55 -2.68
N TYR A 434 21.00 -11.92 -1.70
CA TYR A 434 21.41 -10.52 -1.75
C TYR A 434 22.58 -10.28 -2.73
N VAL A 435 23.56 -11.19 -2.81
CA VAL A 435 24.78 -10.99 -3.61
C VAL A 435 24.50 -10.72 -5.11
N PRO A 436 23.57 -11.43 -5.78
CA PRO A 436 23.26 -11.17 -7.18
C PRO A 436 22.63 -9.79 -7.46
N LEU A 437 22.07 -9.09 -6.47
CA LEU A 437 21.50 -7.75 -6.65
C LEU A 437 22.55 -6.75 -7.14
N ASP A 438 23.79 -6.82 -6.64
CA ASP A 438 24.88 -5.97 -7.11
C ASP A 438 25.25 -6.27 -8.56
N VAL A 439 25.23 -7.55 -8.95
CA VAL A 439 25.50 -7.98 -10.34
C VAL A 439 24.42 -7.44 -11.28
N LEU A 440 23.15 -7.59 -10.91
CA LEU A 440 22.00 -7.05 -11.67
C LEU A 440 22.11 -5.54 -11.81
N LYS A 441 22.40 -4.82 -10.72
CA LYS A 441 22.65 -3.38 -10.74
C LYS A 441 23.70 -2.98 -11.78
N PHE A 442 24.82 -3.71 -11.86
CA PHE A 442 25.87 -3.42 -12.84
C PHE A 442 25.42 -3.72 -14.28
N MET A 443 24.73 -4.84 -14.50
CA MET A 443 24.22 -5.21 -15.83
C MET A 443 23.24 -4.16 -16.37
N ILE A 444 22.31 -3.69 -15.53
CA ILE A 444 21.33 -2.67 -15.92
C ILE A 444 22.01 -1.35 -16.25
N ARG A 445 22.93 -0.89 -15.39
CA ARG A 445 23.68 0.35 -15.62
C ARG A 445 24.51 0.28 -16.90
N TYR A 446 25.12 -0.87 -17.19
CA TYR A 446 25.87 -1.11 -18.42
C TYR A 446 24.96 -1.09 -19.65
N ALA A 447 23.80 -1.76 -19.58
CA ALA A 447 22.83 -1.79 -20.67
C ALA A 447 22.24 -0.40 -20.99
N LEU A 448 21.96 0.41 -19.97
CA LEU A 448 21.38 1.75 -20.13
C LEU A 448 22.39 2.81 -20.60
N ASN A 449 23.66 2.71 -20.17
CA ASN A 449 24.68 3.72 -20.50
C ASN A 449 25.61 3.32 -21.67
N GLY A 450 25.49 2.09 -22.18
CA GLY A 450 26.34 1.54 -23.23
C GLY A 450 27.82 1.38 -22.83
N PRO A 451 28.64 0.75 -23.70
CA PRO A 451 30.07 0.50 -23.44
C PRO A 451 30.93 1.78 -23.30
N ALA A 452 30.40 2.96 -23.65
CA ALA A 452 31.13 4.23 -23.62
C ALA A 452 31.49 4.71 -22.19
N SER A 453 30.81 4.22 -21.15
CA SER A 453 31.10 4.56 -19.74
C SER A 453 32.20 3.68 -19.11
N ALA A 454 32.46 2.50 -19.68
CA ALA A 454 33.48 1.59 -19.17
C ALA A 454 34.91 2.08 -19.46
N ASN A 455 35.13 2.71 -20.62
CA ASN A 455 36.44 3.21 -21.05
C ASN A 455 36.85 4.57 -20.43
N ALA A 456 35.91 5.30 -19.80
CA ALA A 456 36.22 6.58 -19.16
C ALA A 456 36.68 6.45 -17.68
N LYS A 457 36.63 5.24 -17.10
CA LYS A 457 37.00 4.98 -15.69
C LYS A 457 38.29 4.17 -15.52
N ALA A 458 38.97 3.83 -16.61
CA ALA A 458 40.26 3.12 -16.63
C ALA A 458 41.46 4.05 -16.91
N LYS A 459 41.28 5.37 -16.74
CA LYS A 459 42.37 6.36 -16.79
C LYS A 459 42.43 7.16 -15.50
#